data_AF-A0A524QWY3-F1
#
_entry.id   AF-A0A524QWY3-F1
#
_cell.length_a   1.000
_cell.length_b   1.000
_cell.length_c   1.000
_cell.angle_alpha   90.00
_cell.angle_beta   90.00
_cell.angle_gamma   90.00
#
_symmetry.space_group_name_H-M   'P 1'
#
loop_
_entity.id
_entity.type
_entity.pdbx_description
1 polymer ?
#
loop_
_entity_poly.entity_id
_entity_poly.type
_entity_poly.pdbx_seq_one_letter_code
_entity_poly.pdbx_strand_id
1 'polypeptide(L)'
;VGDLVTGTVQQVDKGNIIINLGRAEAILPLKEQISKEKYRQGDRIRALVLECQKSQRGPQVVLSRASNALLQRLFELEVPEIFERIIEIKTVAREPGERAKVAVVSADERIDPVGACVGVKGVRVQAIVRELNNERIDIVPYHPDPEIFVTRALAPAKVVRSDAISEENTMTIVVADDQLSLAIGKGGQNARLASKLTGWKVNILSEHDFYERKREEAEAKVEVSKLPIGEATIQKLIAADFRFIQDILEVTPARLTEIDGVGPKKADQIIEAAREYMFELQTTKTETEQLESEEKEEEKEVRVAKPRKAADLFVDNVEDEDEDEEKKEKE
;
A
#
# COMPACT_ATOMS: atom_id res chain seq x y z
N VAL A 1 19.03 22.62 -10.29
CA VAL A 1 17.91 21.65 -10.47
C VAL A 1 17.77 20.95 -9.14
N GLY A 2 16.54 20.83 -8.62
CA GLY A 2 16.29 20.38 -7.25
C GLY A 2 16.36 21.49 -6.20
N ASP A 3 16.45 22.75 -6.62
CA ASP A 3 16.49 23.92 -5.73
C ASP A 3 15.09 24.49 -5.54
N LEU A 4 14.84 25.04 -4.35
CA LEU A 4 13.60 25.71 -4.02
C LEU A 4 13.67 27.17 -4.47
N VAL A 5 12.73 27.60 -5.31
CA VAL A 5 12.65 28.98 -5.81
C VAL A 5 11.32 29.59 -5.43
N THR A 6 11.34 30.91 -5.20
CA THR A 6 10.13 31.71 -4.98
C THR A 6 9.97 32.67 -6.14
N GLY A 7 8.76 32.78 -6.65
CA GLY A 7 8.41 33.72 -7.71
C GLY A 7 7.01 34.29 -7.53
N THR A 8 6.63 35.13 -8.49
CA THR A 8 5.29 35.72 -8.57
C THR A 8 4.61 35.26 -9.84
N VAL A 9 3.37 34.81 -9.71
CA VAL A 9 2.53 34.37 -10.84
C VAL A 9 2.25 35.57 -11.73
N GLN A 10 2.67 35.48 -12.99
CA GLN A 10 2.40 36.51 -14.01
C GLN A 10 1.10 36.24 -14.74
N GLN A 11 0.87 35.00 -15.14
CA GLN A 11 -0.30 34.62 -15.93
C GLN A 11 -0.58 33.12 -15.78
N VAL A 12 -1.86 32.76 -15.92
CA VAL A 12 -2.30 31.38 -16.09
C VAL A 12 -2.77 31.21 -17.53
N ASP A 13 -2.09 30.37 -18.31
CA ASP A 13 -2.37 30.14 -19.73
C ASP A 13 -2.62 28.65 -19.99
N LYS A 14 -3.82 28.31 -20.48
CA LYS A 14 -4.25 26.93 -20.80
C LYS A 14 -3.93 25.91 -19.69
N GLY A 15 -4.04 26.34 -18.43
CA GLY A 15 -3.76 25.52 -17.24
C GLY A 15 -2.29 25.50 -16.79
N ASN A 16 -1.35 26.03 -17.57
CA ASN A 16 0.03 26.25 -17.13
C ASN A 16 0.14 27.59 -16.41
N ILE A 17 1.00 27.65 -15.39
CA ILE A 17 1.24 28.87 -14.63
C ILE A 17 2.61 29.43 -15.02
N ILE A 18 2.64 30.67 -15.49
CA ILE A 18 3.86 31.40 -15.81
C ILE A 18 4.27 32.22 -14.60
N ILE A 19 5.51 32.04 -14.17
CA ILE A 19 6.04 32.56 -12.90
C ILE A 19 7.28 33.40 -13.20
N ASN A 20 7.29 34.62 -12.69
CA ASN A 20 8.47 35.47 -12.70
C ASN A 20 9.36 35.16 -11.50
N LEU A 21 10.61 34.76 -11.77
CA LEU A 21 11.66 34.56 -10.76
C LEU A 21 12.57 35.81 -10.60
N GLY A 22 12.21 36.92 -11.24
CA GLY A 22 12.94 38.18 -11.26
C GLY A 22 14.04 38.22 -12.32
N ARG A 23 14.88 37.17 -12.40
CA ARG A 23 15.98 37.06 -13.38
C ARG A 23 15.65 36.16 -14.58
N ALA A 24 14.58 35.37 -14.47
CA ALA A 24 14.15 34.42 -15.49
C ALA A 24 12.64 34.19 -15.37
N GLU A 25 12.04 33.73 -16.47
CA GLU A 25 10.68 33.21 -16.48
C GLU A 25 10.70 31.69 -16.29
N ALA A 26 9.69 31.21 -15.58
CA ALA A 26 9.50 29.80 -15.32
C ALA A 26 8.07 29.38 -15.63
N ILE A 27 7.90 28.11 -15.95
CA ILE A 27 6.60 27.48 -16.18
C ILE A 27 6.37 26.42 -15.11
N LEU A 28 5.16 26.40 -14.56
CA LEU A 28 4.65 25.31 -13.72
C LEU A 28 3.55 24.58 -14.50
N PRO A 29 3.88 23.43 -15.13
CA PRO A 29 2.94 22.68 -15.94
C PRO A 29 1.79 22.09 -15.13
N LEU A 30 0.62 21.88 -15.74
CA LEU A 30 -0.55 21.32 -15.05
C LEU A 30 -0.27 19.99 -14.33
N LYS A 31 0.51 19.09 -14.94
CA LYS A 31 0.90 17.79 -14.36
C LYS A 31 1.78 17.91 -13.11
N GLU A 32 2.47 19.04 -12.96
CA GLU A 32 3.38 19.32 -11.85
C GLU A 32 2.73 20.22 -10.78
N GLN A 33 1.45 20.57 -10.95
CA GLN A 33 0.68 21.34 -9.98
C GLN A 33 0.01 20.43 -8.95
N ILE A 34 -0.33 21.00 -7.80
CA ILE A 34 -1.22 20.36 -6.84
C ILE A 34 -2.66 20.74 -7.20
N SER A 35 -3.52 19.76 -7.47
CA SER A 35 -4.85 19.99 -8.03
C SER A 35 -5.76 20.88 -7.19
N LYS A 36 -5.56 20.93 -5.86
CA LYS A 36 -6.34 21.78 -4.95
C LYS A 36 -5.89 23.23 -4.92
N GLU A 37 -4.73 23.55 -5.49
CA GLU A 37 -4.18 24.90 -5.46
C GLU A 37 -4.76 25.74 -6.59
N LYS A 38 -5.16 26.96 -6.26
CA LYS A 38 -5.65 27.93 -7.23
C LYS A 38 -4.77 29.16 -7.13
N TYR A 39 -4.06 29.46 -8.21
CA TYR A 39 -3.18 30.61 -8.29
C TYR A 39 -3.80 31.68 -9.19
N ARG A 40 -3.64 32.94 -8.77
CA ARG A 40 -4.03 34.14 -9.50
C ARG A 40 -2.80 34.96 -9.84
N GLN A 41 -2.93 35.85 -10.82
CA GLN A 41 -1.89 36.81 -11.14
C GLN A 41 -1.54 37.65 -9.91
N GLY A 42 -0.25 37.79 -9.62
CA GLY A 42 0.27 38.49 -8.45
C GLY A 42 0.53 37.58 -7.24
N ASP A 43 0.01 36.35 -7.22
CA ASP A 43 0.25 35.43 -6.10
C ASP A 43 1.73 35.05 -6.03
N ARG A 44 2.23 34.90 -4.79
CA ARG A 44 3.56 34.36 -4.55
C ARG A 44 3.47 32.85 -4.50
N ILE A 45 4.39 32.19 -5.18
CA ILE A 45 4.47 30.73 -5.23
C ILE A 45 5.90 30.29 -4.95
N ARG A 46 6.02 29.25 -4.12
CA ARG A 46 7.27 28.53 -3.92
C ARG A 46 7.16 27.16 -4.58
N ALA A 47 8.16 26.82 -5.40
CA ALA A 47 8.17 25.57 -6.15
C ALA A 47 9.60 25.06 -6.33
N LEU A 48 9.72 23.77 -6.62
CA LEU A 48 11.00 23.12 -6.90
C LEU A 48 11.36 23.32 -8.37
N VAL A 49 12.64 23.62 -8.67
CA VAL A 49 13.15 23.57 -10.05
C VAL A 49 13.28 22.12 -10.48
N LEU A 50 12.37 21.65 -11.34
CA LEU A 50 12.35 20.27 -11.84
C LEU A 50 13.42 20.06 -12.92
N GLU A 51 13.49 20.97 -13.89
CA GLU A 51 14.47 20.92 -14.98
C GLU A 51 14.59 22.28 -15.67
N CYS A 52 15.57 22.39 -16.56
CA CYS A 52 15.76 23.57 -17.42
C CYS A 52 15.83 23.11 -18.87
N GLN A 53 14.88 23.54 -19.68
CA GLN A 53 14.78 23.16 -21.09
C GLN A 53 15.21 24.31 -21.99
N LYS A 54 15.77 23.99 -23.17
CA LYS A 54 16.03 24.99 -24.21
C LYS A 54 14.75 25.20 -25.01
N SER A 55 14.19 26.41 -25.00
CA SER A 55 13.05 26.79 -25.84
C SER A 55 13.48 27.76 -26.94
N GLN A 56 12.61 27.98 -27.93
CA GLN A 56 12.84 28.97 -28.99
C GLN A 56 12.98 30.41 -28.45
N ARG A 57 12.48 30.69 -27.25
CA ARG A 57 12.56 32.00 -26.58
C ARG A 57 13.67 32.10 -25.53
N GLY A 58 14.54 31.10 -25.46
CA GLY A 58 15.61 31.01 -24.45
C GLY A 58 15.42 29.84 -23.47
N PRO A 59 16.30 29.73 -22.46
CA PRO A 59 16.18 28.70 -21.43
C PRO A 59 14.90 28.90 -20.63
N GLN A 60 14.06 27.87 -20.57
CA GLN A 60 12.82 27.86 -19.83
C GLN A 60 12.97 26.95 -18.61
N VAL A 61 12.73 27.51 -17.43
CA VAL A 61 12.80 26.77 -16.17
C VAL A 61 11.45 26.09 -15.93
N VAL A 62 11.44 24.77 -15.75
CA VAL A 62 10.24 24.01 -15.40
C VAL A 62 10.23 23.80 -13.90
N LEU A 63 9.11 24.17 -13.28
CA LEU A 63 8.91 24.05 -11.84
C LEU A 63 7.96 22.90 -11.50
N SER A 64 8.03 22.42 -10.27
CA SER A 64 7.11 21.44 -9.73
C SER A 64 6.65 21.77 -8.30
N ARG A 65 5.34 21.68 -8.11
CA ARG A 65 4.66 21.64 -6.82
C ARG A 65 4.38 20.18 -6.37
N ALA A 66 4.27 19.26 -7.33
CA ALA A 66 3.91 17.86 -7.10
C ALA A 66 5.09 16.97 -6.66
N SER A 67 6.33 17.34 -6.99
CA SER A 67 7.51 16.52 -6.69
C SER A 67 7.73 16.24 -5.20
N ASN A 68 8.19 15.04 -4.86
CA ASN A 68 8.58 14.68 -3.48
C ASN A 68 9.75 15.53 -2.97
N ALA A 69 10.65 15.94 -3.87
CA ALA A 69 11.79 16.76 -3.52
C ALA A 69 11.38 18.18 -3.06
N LEU A 70 10.19 18.67 -3.44
CA LEU A 70 9.66 19.90 -2.85
C LEU A 70 9.48 19.74 -1.34
N LEU A 71 8.86 18.64 -0.90
CA LEU A 71 8.61 18.38 0.51
C LEU A 71 9.92 18.25 1.28
N GLN A 72 10.92 17.57 0.72
CA GLN A 72 12.26 17.46 1.32
C GLN A 72 12.90 18.85 1.52
N ARG A 73 12.86 19.72 0.49
CA ARG A 73 13.41 21.09 0.60
C ARG A 73 12.64 21.97 1.58
N LEU A 74 11.33 21.79 1.71
CA LEU A 74 10.55 22.50 2.72
C LEU A 74 10.93 22.08 4.14
N PHE A 75 11.15 20.77 4.37
CA PHE A 75 11.66 20.27 5.64
C PHE A 75 13.07 20.78 5.94
N GLU A 76 13.98 20.77 4.97
CA GLU A 76 15.33 21.33 5.13
C GLU A 76 15.30 22.82 5.53
N LEU A 77 14.33 23.59 5.03
CA LEU A 77 14.18 25.01 5.36
C LEU A 77 13.56 25.23 6.75
N GLU A 78 12.62 24.38 7.16
CA GLU A 78 11.86 24.53 8.41
C GLU A 78 12.55 23.88 9.61
N VAL A 79 13.39 22.87 9.40
CA VAL A 79 14.01 22.05 10.45
C VAL A 79 15.53 22.20 10.41
N PRO A 80 16.14 23.01 11.29
CA PRO A 80 17.59 23.23 11.33
C PRO A 80 18.40 21.94 11.45
N GLU A 81 17.90 20.96 12.20
CA GLU A 81 18.55 19.66 12.40
C GLU A 81 18.68 18.86 11.08
N ILE A 82 17.78 19.06 10.12
CA ILE A 82 17.88 18.47 8.77
C ILE A 82 18.91 19.24 7.93
N PHE A 83 18.90 20.58 8.01
CA PHE A 83 19.88 21.43 7.32
C PHE A 83 21.32 21.14 7.78
N GLU A 84 21.52 20.93 9.08
CA GLU A 84 22.79 20.56 9.70
C GLU A 84 23.17 19.08 9.51
N ARG A 85 22.30 18.29 8.85
CA ARG A 85 22.47 16.85 8.58
C ARG A 85 22.57 15.98 9.85
N ILE A 86 22.02 16.46 10.96
CA ILE A 86 21.83 15.68 12.18
C ILE A 86 20.69 14.68 11.96
N ILE A 87 19.63 15.13 11.30
CA ILE A 87 18.50 14.31 10.88
C ILE A 87 18.54 14.16 9.37
N GLU A 88 18.28 12.93 8.90
CA GLU A 88 18.20 12.59 7.50
C GLU A 88 16.78 12.15 7.14
N ILE A 89 16.24 12.69 6.04
CA ILE A 89 15.02 12.18 5.42
C ILE A 89 15.40 11.00 4.53
N LYS A 90 15.01 9.78 4.92
CA LYS A 90 15.34 8.55 4.18
C LYS A 90 14.48 8.37 2.93
N THR A 91 13.16 8.48 3.09
CA THR A 91 12.20 8.28 2.01
C THR A 91 11.00 9.19 2.18
N VAL A 92 10.36 9.53 1.06
CA VAL A 92 9.12 10.32 1.01
C VAL A 92 8.16 9.60 0.09
N ALA A 93 6.96 9.31 0.60
CA ALA A 93 5.83 8.83 -0.18
C ALA A 93 4.73 9.89 -0.12
N ARG A 94 4.27 10.35 -1.29
CA ARG A 94 3.36 11.51 -1.38
C ARG A 94 2.28 11.29 -2.42
N GLU A 95 1.08 11.70 -2.06
CA GLU A 95 -0.03 12.00 -2.96
C GLU A 95 -0.30 13.51 -2.87
N PRO A 96 0.22 14.33 -3.82
CA PRO A 96 0.30 15.78 -3.67
C PRO A 96 -1.06 16.46 -3.44
N GLY A 97 -1.15 17.31 -2.42
CA GLY A 97 -2.38 17.99 -2.01
C GLY A 97 -3.34 17.14 -1.16
N GLU A 98 -2.99 15.89 -0.88
CA GLU A 98 -3.82 14.99 -0.08
C GLU A 98 -3.09 14.55 1.18
N ARG A 99 -2.05 13.73 1.01
CA ARG A 99 -1.31 13.13 2.13
C ARG A 99 0.10 12.73 1.73
N ALA A 100 1.04 12.87 2.67
CA ALA A 100 2.39 12.37 2.56
C ALA A 100 2.80 11.60 3.82
N LYS A 101 3.72 10.66 3.65
CA LYS A 101 4.51 10.06 4.71
C LYS A 101 5.99 10.37 4.47
N VAL A 102 6.70 10.74 5.52
CA VAL A 102 8.11 11.11 5.48
C VAL A 102 8.86 10.29 6.51
N ALA A 103 9.82 9.49 6.06
CA ALA A 103 10.65 8.67 6.93
C ALA A 103 11.91 9.43 7.34
N VAL A 104 12.13 9.57 8.65
CA VAL A 104 13.26 10.33 9.21
C VAL A 104 14.07 9.48 10.16
N VAL A 105 15.39 9.70 10.18
CA VAL A 105 16.31 9.10 11.15
C VAL A 105 17.26 10.16 11.67
N SER A 106 17.69 10.03 12.93
CA SER A 106 18.74 10.85 13.51
C SER A 106 20.07 10.10 13.48
N ALA A 107 21.16 10.79 13.15
CA ALA A 107 22.52 10.28 13.34
C ALA A 107 22.97 10.35 14.81
N ASP A 108 22.32 11.19 15.62
CA ASP A 108 22.54 11.29 17.07
C ASP A 108 21.34 10.67 17.82
N GLU A 109 21.59 9.58 18.55
CA GLU A 109 20.57 8.86 19.33
C GLU A 109 19.91 9.72 20.41
N ARG A 110 20.56 10.82 20.84
CA ARG A 110 20.01 11.74 21.85
C ARG A 110 18.94 12.67 21.28
N ILE A 111 18.80 12.71 19.96
CA ILE A 111 17.88 13.61 19.26
C ILE A 111 16.73 12.78 18.68
N ASP A 112 15.51 13.07 19.11
CA ASP A 112 14.30 12.49 18.53
C ASP A 112 14.02 13.12 17.16
N PRO A 113 14.14 12.36 16.05
CA PRO A 113 13.95 12.92 14.73
C PRO A 113 12.49 13.32 14.46
N VAL A 114 11.52 12.63 15.08
CA VAL A 114 10.10 12.94 14.88
C VAL A 114 9.74 14.22 15.61
N GLY A 115 10.08 14.31 16.91
CA GLY A 115 9.86 15.50 17.72
C GLY A 115 10.54 16.75 17.16
N ALA A 116 11.75 16.59 16.61
CA ALA A 116 12.40 17.66 15.86
C ALA A 116 11.54 18.10 14.66
N CYS A 117 11.21 17.21 13.74
CA CYS A 117 10.43 17.59 12.55
C CYS A 117 9.04 18.18 12.88
N VAL A 118 8.39 17.71 13.94
CA VAL A 118 7.08 18.21 14.40
C VAL A 118 7.21 19.59 15.04
N GLY A 119 8.22 19.80 15.89
CA GLY A 119 8.38 21.01 16.69
C GLY A 119 7.36 21.14 17.83
N VAL A 120 7.48 22.20 18.63
CA VAL A 120 6.58 22.43 19.77
C VAL A 120 5.13 22.51 19.28
N LYS A 121 4.26 21.61 19.77
CA LYS A 121 2.84 21.51 19.36
C LYS A 121 2.63 21.41 17.84
N GLY A 122 3.59 20.86 17.09
CA GLY A 122 3.46 20.70 15.65
C GLY A 122 3.72 21.97 14.82
N VAL A 123 4.20 23.06 15.43
CA VAL A 123 4.33 24.35 14.74
C VAL A 123 5.12 24.26 13.43
N ARG A 124 6.22 23.47 13.41
CA ARG A 124 7.09 23.31 12.23
C ARG A 124 6.39 22.56 11.11
N VAL A 125 5.94 21.33 11.38
CA VAL A 125 5.21 20.54 10.37
C VAL A 125 3.95 21.26 9.86
N GLN A 126 3.25 21.98 10.73
CA GLN A 126 2.06 22.74 10.35
C GLN A 126 2.38 23.93 9.42
N ALA A 127 3.57 24.53 9.50
CA ALA A 127 3.99 25.53 8.52
C ALA A 127 4.13 24.93 7.11
N ILE A 128 4.70 23.73 7.02
CA ILE A 128 4.83 22.98 5.76
C ILE A 128 3.46 22.54 5.23
N VAL A 129 2.58 22.02 6.11
CA VAL A 129 1.19 21.66 5.76
C VAL A 129 0.44 22.85 5.14
N ARG A 130 0.58 24.04 5.73
CA ARG A 130 -0.03 25.27 5.18
C ARG A 130 0.57 25.67 3.83
N GLU A 131 1.89 25.57 3.67
CA GLU A 131 2.58 25.84 2.40
C GLU A 131 2.16 24.86 1.28
N LEU A 132 1.72 23.65 1.64
CA LEU A 132 1.20 22.64 0.72
C LEU A 132 -0.34 22.58 0.66
N ASN A 133 -1.01 23.69 0.98
CA ASN A 133 -2.46 23.84 0.89
C ASN A 133 -3.24 22.76 1.67
N ASN A 134 -2.83 22.52 2.91
CA ASN A 134 -3.39 21.55 3.85
C ASN A 134 -3.20 20.07 3.45
N GLU A 135 -2.12 19.76 2.72
CA GLU A 135 -1.67 18.38 2.56
C GLU A 135 -1.31 17.77 3.93
N ARG A 136 -1.89 16.62 4.28
CA ARG A 136 -1.62 15.95 5.57
C ARG A 136 -0.25 15.28 5.56
N ILE A 137 0.59 15.53 6.56
CA ILE A 137 1.95 14.97 6.60
C ILE A 137 2.10 14.09 7.85
N ASP A 138 2.40 12.81 7.64
CA ASP A 138 2.81 11.89 8.69
C ASP A 138 4.35 11.79 8.71
N ILE A 139 4.96 12.02 9.87
CA ILE A 139 6.40 11.84 10.06
C ILE A 139 6.61 10.51 10.77
N VAL A 140 7.40 9.63 10.15
CA VAL A 140 7.60 8.24 10.57
C VAL A 140 9.07 8.04 10.94
N PRO A 141 9.40 7.49 12.12
CA PRO A 141 10.77 7.16 12.45
C PRO A 141 11.22 5.95 11.62
N TYR A 142 12.20 6.15 10.76
CA TYR A 142 12.80 5.09 9.96
C TYR A 142 13.42 4.02 10.85
N HIS A 143 13.42 2.78 10.35
CA HIS A 143 14.13 1.67 10.97
C HIS A 143 14.73 0.77 9.88
N PRO A 144 15.94 0.22 10.08
CA PRO A 144 16.54 -0.70 9.11
C PRO A 144 15.80 -2.04 9.02
N ASP A 145 15.24 -2.51 10.14
CA ASP A 145 14.35 -3.68 10.14
C ASP A 145 13.01 -3.34 9.43
N PRO A 146 12.64 -4.08 8.37
CA PRO A 146 11.46 -3.79 7.58
C PRO A 146 10.15 -4.01 8.33
N GLU A 147 10.06 -4.99 9.25
CA GLU A 147 8.83 -5.24 10.01
C GLU A 147 8.54 -4.08 10.95
N ILE A 148 9.58 -3.60 11.64
CA ILE A 148 9.48 -2.42 12.51
C ILE A 148 9.13 -1.18 11.67
N PHE A 149 9.74 -1.02 10.49
CA PHE A 149 9.51 0.16 9.66
C PHE A 149 8.11 0.19 9.04
N VAL A 150 7.61 -0.94 8.52
CA VAL A 150 6.24 -1.06 7.98
C VAL A 150 5.20 -0.84 9.07
N THR A 151 5.41 -1.42 10.26
CA THR A 151 4.53 -1.20 11.42
C THR A 151 4.41 0.28 11.78
N ARG A 152 5.55 0.99 11.83
CA ARG A 152 5.58 2.44 12.07
C ARG A 152 4.93 3.24 10.94
N ALA A 153 5.10 2.81 9.69
CA ALA A 153 4.53 3.49 8.52
C ALA A 153 2.99 3.39 8.46
N LEU A 154 2.41 2.34 9.04
CA LEU A 154 0.95 2.14 9.13
C LEU A 154 0.28 2.92 10.25
N ALA A 155 1.04 3.56 11.14
CA ALA A 155 0.50 4.45 12.17
C ALA A 155 -0.49 5.46 11.55
N PRO A 156 -1.66 5.67 12.18
CA PRO A 156 -2.00 5.37 13.58
C PRO A 156 -2.55 3.97 13.88
N ALA A 157 -2.74 3.10 12.88
CA ALA A 157 -3.28 1.76 13.11
C ALA A 157 -2.29 0.91 13.92
N LYS A 158 -2.80 0.15 14.90
CA LYS A 158 -1.98 -0.75 15.72
C LYS A 158 -1.91 -2.13 15.07
N VAL A 159 -0.68 -2.56 14.79
CA VAL A 159 -0.39 -3.89 14.26
C VAL A 159 -0.39 -4.91 15.40
N VAL A 160 -1.11 -6.02 15.19
CA VAL A 160 -1.15 -7.16 16.11
C VAL A 160 -0.05 -8.17 15.73
N ARG A 161 0.09 -8.44 14.43
CA ARG A 161 1.07 -9.39 13.89
C ARG A 161 1.57 -8.93 12.52
N SER A 162 2.82 -9.27 12.22
CA SER A 162 3.43 -9.14 10.89
C SER A 162 4.04 -10.47 10.48
N ASP A 163 3.78 -10.89 9.25
CA ASP A 163 4.45 -12.02 8.61
C ASP A 163 5.13 -11.50 7.32
N ALA A 164 6.46 -11.55 7.28
CA ALA A 164 7.26 -11.05 6.16
C ALA A 164 7.70 -12.19 5.23
N ILE A 165 7.56 -11.97 3.92
CA ILE A 165 8.08 -12.83 2.86
C ILE A 165 9.19 -12.05 2.16
N SER A 166 10.43 -12.29 2.59
CA SER A 166 11.59 -11.48 2.17
C SER A 166 11.91 -11.61 0.68
N GLU A 167 11.66 -12.75 0.05
CA GLU A 167 11.96 -12.98 -1.37
C GLU A 167 11.13 -12.09 -2.30
N GLU A 168 9.91 -11.74 -1.89
CA GLU A 168 8.98 -10.94 -2.69
C GLU A 168 8.88 -9.47 -2.26
N ASN A 169 9.57 -9.10 -1.18
CA ASN A 169 9.33 -7.87 -0.42
C ASN A 169 7.84 -7.67 -0.10
N THR A 170 7.16 -8.75 0.27
CA THR A 170 5.74 -8.75 0.64
C THR A 170 5.62 -8.92 2.15
N MET A 171 4.77 -8.14 2.79
CA MET A 171 4.49 -8.23 4.21
C MET A 171 2.99 -8.28 4.45
N THR A 172 2.55 -9.31 5.16
CA THR A 172 1.17 -9.44 5.63
C THR A 172 1.10 -8.88 7.03
N ILE A 173 0.24 -7.89 7.22
CA ILE A 173 0.01 -7.18 8.46
C ILE A 173 -1.39 -7.53 8.95
N VAL A 174 -1.46 -8.04 10.17
CA VAL A 174 -2.72 -8.34 10.85
C VAL A 174 -3.01 -7.22 11.84
N VAL A 175 -4.23 -6.69 11.77
CA VAL A 175 -4.75 -5.68 12.69
C VAL A 175 -6.06 -6.18 13.30
N ALA A 176 -6.48 -5.59 14.42
CA ALA A 176 -7.80 -5.85 14.96
C ALA A 176 -8.89 -5.42 13.95
N ASP A 177 -10.05 -6.10 13.96
CA ASP A 177 -11.13 -5.88 12.99
C ASP A 177 -11.62 -4.41 12.96
N ASP A 178 -11.64 -3.73 14.09
CA ASP A 178 -12.01 -2.31 14.21
C ASP A 178 -10.96 -1.36 13.61
N GLN A 179 -9.70 -1.81 13.51
CA GLN A 179 -8.58 -1.05 12.96
C GLN A 179 -8.37 -1.28 11.46
N LEU A 180 -9.03 -2.27 10.84
CA LEU A 180 -8.84 -2.63 9.43
C LEU A 180 -9.05 -1.42 8.50
N SER A 181 -10.17 -0.71 8.68
CA SER A 181 -10.49 0.48 7.88
C SER A 181 -9.45 1.60 8.06
N LEU A 182 -8.95 1.79 9.28
CA LEU A 182 -7.92 2.79 9.58
C LEU A 182 -6.57 2.43 8.94
N ALA A 183 -6.20 1.15 9.00
CA ALA A 183 -4.96 0.63 8.46
C ALA A 183 -4.91 0.74 6.93
N ILE A 184 -6.02 0.41 6.26
CA ILE A 184 -6.18 0.58 4.80
C ILE A 184 -6.24 2.07 4.44
N GLY A 185 -7.04 2.84 5.18
CA GLY A 185 -7.33 4.25 4.92
C GLY A 185 -8.32 4.47 3.77
N LYS A 186 -8.83 5.70 3.63
CA LYS A 186 -9.78 6.08 2.57
C LYS A 186 -9.20 5.74 1.18
N GLY A 187 -9.86 4.85 0.44
CA GLY A 187 -9.41 4.40 -0.88
C GLY A 187 -8.06 3.67 -0.89
N GLY A 188 -7.64 3.09 0.24
CA GLY A 188 -6.34 2.42 0.39
C GLY A 188 -5.14 3.37 0.51
N GLN A 189 -5.38 4.68 0.73
CA GLN A 189 -4.32 5.68 0.73
C GLN A 189 -3.23 5.40 1.79
N ASN A 190 -3.61 4.98 3.00
CA ASN A 190 -2.63 4.76 4.08
C ASN A 190 -1.70 3.58 3.75
N ALA A 191 -2.29 2.44 3.38
CA ALA A 191 -1.55 1.25 2.97
C ALA A 191 -0.65 1.52 1.75
N ARG A 192 -1.15 2.24 0.74
CA ARG A 192 -0.38 2.59 -0.46
C ARG A 192 0.80 3.50 -0.16
N LEU A 193 0.60 4.51 0.70
CA LEU A 193 1.69 5.40 1.12
C LEU A 193 2.72 4.65 1.97
N ALA A 194 2.29 3.77 2.88
CA ALA A 194 3.19 2.94 3.67
C ALA A 194 4.02 2.00 2.77
N SER A 195 3.38 1.38 1.78
CA SER A 195 4.06 0.53 0.78
C SER A 195 5.09 1.32 -0.04
N LYS A 196 4.73 2.50 -0.55
CA LYS A 196 5.67 3.38 -1.27
C LYS A 196 6.82 3.87 -0.38
N LEU A 197 6.56 4.15 0.90
CA LEU A 197 7.56 4.68 1.83
C LEU A 197 8.61 3.65 2.19
N THR A 198 8.18 2.41 2.38
CA THR A 198 8.99 1.28 2.85
C THR A 198 9.62 0.51 1.70
N GLY A 199 9.01 0.54 0.51
CA GLY A 199 9.37 -0.30 -0.62
C GLY A 199 8.81 -1.72 -0.55
N TRP A 200 8.01 -2.04 0.47
CA TRP A 200 7.39 -3.35 0.65
C TRP A 200 5.94 -3.35 0.17
N LYS A 201 5.47 -4.46 -0.40
CA LYS A 201 4.04 -4.69 -0.65
C LYS A 201 3.38 -5.02 0.68
N VAL A 202 2.42 -4.19 1.10
CA VAL A 202 1.75 -4.33 2.40
C VAL A 202 0.34 -4.87 2.18
N ASN A 203 0.11 -6.12 2.59
CA ASN A 203 -1.20 -6.75 2.62
C ASN A 203 -1.76 -6.61 4.03
N ILE A 204 -2.97 -6.10 4.19
CA ILE A 204 -3.57 -5.88 5.50
C ILE A 204 -4.77 -6.80 5.65
N LEU A 205 -4.81 -7.58 6.73
CA LEU A 205 -5.89 -8.48 7.10
C LEU A 205 -6.40 -8.14 8.49
N SER A 206 -7.68 -8.40 8.75
CA SER A 206 -8.13 -8.46 10.13
C SER A 206 -7.70 -9.75 10.81
N GLU A 207 -7.74 -9.80 12.13
CA GLU A 207 -7.49 -11.05 12.87
C GLU A 207 -8.45 -12.16 12.41
N HIS A 208 -9.74 -11.85 12.28
CA HIS A 208 -10.71 -12.80 11.76
C HIS A 208 -10.32 -13.35 10.39
N ASP A 209 -10.04 -12.47 9.42
CA ASP A 209 -9.66 -12.88 8.06
C ASP A 209 -8.36 -13.68 8.03
N PHE A 210 -7.41 -13.33 8.90
CA PHE A 210 -6.15 -14.06 9.03
C PHE A 210 -6.38 -15.49 9.55
N TYR A 211 -7.18 -15.67 10.60
CA TYR A 211 -7.47 -16.99 11.15
C TYR A 211 -8.31 -17.85 10.22
N GLU A 212 -9.30 -17.27 9.52
CA GLU A 212 -10.07 -17.98 8.51
C GLU A 212 -9.15 -18.46 7.38
N ARG A 213 -8.27 -17.60 6.85
CA ARG A 213 -7.27 -18.03 5.85
C ARG A 213 -6.33 -19.10 6.36
N LYS A 214 -5.85 -18.99 7.60
CA LYS A 214 -4.99 -20.02 8.20
C LYS A 214 -5.72 -21.34 8.37
N ARG A 215 -7.01 -21.28 8.68
CA ARG A 215 -7.87 -22.46 8.78
C ARG A 215 -8.11 -23.08 7.41
N GLU A 216 -8.45 -22.29 6.41
CA GLU A 216 -8.59 -22.74 5.02
C GLU A 216 -7.28 -23.35 4.49
N GLU A 217 -6.13 -22.73 4.77
CA GLU A 217 -4.81 -23.28 4.45
C GLU A 217 -4.58 -24.63 5.14
N ALA A 218 -4.95 -24.77 6.41
CA ALA A 218 -4.84 -26.02 7.15
C ALA A 218 -5.83 -27.10 6.67
N GLU A 219 -7.04 -26.73 6.28
CA GLU A 219 -8.06 -27.64 5.71
C GLU A 219 -7.71 -28.04 4.27
N ALA A 220 -7.04 -27.16 3.51
CA ALA A 220 -6.49 -27.44 2.19
C ALA A 220 -5.21 -28.29 2.24
N LYS A 221 -4.52 -28.35 3.39
CA LYS A 221 -3.45 -29.31 3.60
C LYS A 221 -4.01 -30.73 3.55
N VAL A 222 -3.44 -31.53 2.68
CA VAL A 222 -3.91 -32.89 2.46
C VAL A 222 -3.19 -33.78 3.46
N GLU A 223 -3.93 -34.55 4.24
CA GLU A 223 -3.33 -35.53 5.13
C GLU A 223 -2.45 -36.53 4.38
N VAL A 224 -1.30 -36.86 4.97
CA VAL A 224 -0.38 -37.88 4.47
C VAL A 224 -1.02 -39.26 4.35
N SER A 225 -2.11 -39.49 5.10
CA SER A 225 -2.93 -40.72 5.05
C SER A 225 -3.53 -40.99 3.67
N LYS A 226 -3.70 -39.94 2.84
CA LYS A 226 -4.26 -40.04 1.50
C LYS A 226 -3.24 -40.37 0.41
N LEU A 227 -1.94 -40.38 0.73
CA LEU A 227 -0.91 -40.81 -0.21
C LEU A 227 -1.08 -42.29 -0.58
N PRO A 228 -0.93 -42.67 -1.86
CA PRO A 228 -0.99 -44.06 -2.32
C PRO A 228 0.32 -44.82 -2.00
N ILE A 229 0.74 -44.81 -0.73
CA ILE A 229 1.92 -45.50 -0.22
C ILE A 229 1.51 -46.50 0.88
N GLY A 230 2.38 -47.47 1.19
CA GLY A 230 2.04 -48.50 2.19
C GLY A 230 1.77 -47.93 3.58
N GLU A 231 0.75 -48.46 4.28
CA GLU A 231 0.31 -48.01 5.62
C GLU A 231 1.44 -47.96 6.66
N ALA A 232 2.37 -48.91 6.62
CA ALA A 232 3.53 -48.92 7.52
C ALA A 232 4.48 -47.73 7.29
N THR A 233 4.55 -47.21 6.07
CA THR A 233 5.31 -46.00 5.74
C THR A 233 4.56 -44.74 6.20
N ILE A 234 3.22 -44.72 6.03
CA ILE A 234 2.36 -43.63 6.51
C ILE A 234 2.49 -43.47 8.04
N GLN A 235 2.43 -44.56 8.79
CA GLN A 235 2.58 -44.53 10.25
C GLN A 235 3.95 -43.99 10.69
N LYS A 236 5.01 -44.31 9.94
CA LYS A 236 6.36 -43.80 10.20
C LYS A 236 6.50 -42.32 9.89
N LEU A 237 5.84 -41.84 8.83
CA LEU A 237 5.78 -40.42 8.48
C LEU A 237 5.04 -39.64 9.57
N ILE A 238 3.87 -40.12 10.02
CA ILE A 238 3.11 -39.49 11.11
C ILE A 238 3.89 -39.50 12.42
N ALA A 239 4.58 -40.60 12.74
CA ALA A 239 5.43 -40.70 13.94
C ALA A 239 6.64 -39.74 13.89
N ALA A 240 7.10 -39.37 12.70
CA ALA A 240 8.12 -38.36 12.45
C ALA A 240 7.55 -36.93 12.26
N ASP A 241 6.27 -36.73 12.61
CA ASP A 241 5.51 -35.48 12.55
C ASP A 241 5.25 -34.93 11.13
N PHE A 242 5.38 -35.77 10.10
CA PHE A 242 4.89 -35.47 8.75
C PHE A 242 3.41 -35.86 8.65
N ARG A 243 2.53 -34.90 8.90
CA ARG A 243 1.07 -35.15 8.90
C ARG A 243 0.42 -34.75 7.59
N PHE A 244 1.02 -33.83 6.84
CA PHE A 244 0.48 -33.35 5.58
C PHE A 244 1.42 -33.63 4.41
N ILE A 245 0.85 -33.86 3.22
CA ILE A 245 1.59 -34.08 1.98
C ILE A 245 2.47 -32.86 1.66
N GLN A 246 1.98 -31.66 1.94
CA GLN A 246 2.73 -30.41 1.76
C GLN A 246 4.02 -30.38 2.60
N ASP A 247 4.00 -30.94 3.82
CA ASP A 247 5.19 -30.97 4.69
C ASP A 247 6.29 -31.88 4.10
N ILE A 248 5.92 -32.89 3.30
CA ILE A 248 6.85 -33.78 2.59
C ILE A 248 7.48 -33.06 1.38
N LEU A 249 6.71 -32.21 0.71
CA LEU A 249 7.17 -31.47 -0.47
C LEU A 249 8.13 -30.32 -0.13
N GLU A 250 8.04 -29.78 1.08
CA GLU A 250 8.88 -28.67 1.56
C GLU A 250 10.21 -29.13 2.17
N VAL A 251 10.39 -30.43 2.44
CA VAL A 251 11.62 -30.95 3.06
C VAL A 251 12.60 -31.55 2.05
N THR A 252 13.87 -31.54 2.43
CA THR A 252 14.91 -32.21 1.64
C THR A 252 14.80 -33.73 1.78
N PRO A 253 15.16 -34.51 0.73
CA PRO A 253 15.18 -35.97 0.79
C PRO A 253 15.99 -36.53 1.97
N ALA A 254 17.04 -35.80 2.39
CA ALA A 254 17.86 -36.15 3.54
C ALA A 254 17.06 -36.26 4.85
N ARG A 255 16.12 -35.34 5.08
CA ARG A 255 15.28 -35.35 6.29
C ARG A 255 14.32 -36.54 6.32
N LEU A 256 13.87 -37.00 5.16
CA LEU A 256 13.06 -38.22 5.05
C LEU A 256 13.90 -39.48 5.31
N THR A 257 15.20 -39.47 4.99
CA THR A 257 16.09 -40.60 5.28
C THR A 257 16.49 -40.76 6.75
N GLU A 258 16.24 -39.75 7.58
CA GLU A 258 16.40 -39.84 9.04
C GLU A 258 15.31 -40.69 9.71
N ILE A 259 14.20 -40.95 8.99
CA ILE A 259 13.09 -41.77 9.48
C ILE A 259 13.48 -43.25 9.43
N ASP A 260 13.33 -43.93 10.56
CA ASP A 260 13.68 -45.35 10.69
C ASP A 260 12.93 -46.24 9.68
N GLY A 261 13.67 -46.84 8.74
CA GLY A 261 13.16 -47.69 7.68
C GLY A 261 12.78 -46.98 6.36
N VAL A 262 13.08 -45.68 6.24
CA VAL A 262 13.02 -44.91 4.99
C VAL A 262 14.45 -44.74 4.45
N GLY A 263 14.81 -45.54 3.45
CA GLY A 263 16.08 -45.37 2.73
C GLY A 263 15.99 -44.28 1.64
N PRO A 264 17.12 -43.87 1.05
CA PRO A 264 17.17 -42.80 0.03
C PRO A 264 16.22 -43.06 -1.15
N LYS A 265 16.18 -44.30 -1.65
CA LYS A 265 15.24 -44.70 -2.72
C LYS A 265 13.77 -44.56 -2.32
N LYS A 266 13.43 -44.80 -1.05
CA LYS A 266 12.06 -44.66 -0.56
C LYS A 266 11.71 -43.19 -0.31
N ALA A 267 12.66 -42.38 0.16
CA ALA A 267 12.48 -40.94 0.31
C ALA A 267 12.12 -40.29 -1.05
N ASP A 268 12.85 -40.64 -2.11
CA ASP A 268 12.56 -40.15 -3.47
C ASP A 268 11.17 -40.61 -3.94
N GLN A 269 10.81 -41.87 -3.71
CA GLN A 269 9.48 -42.42 -4.04
C GLN A 269 8.34 -41.72 -3.28
N ILE A 270 8.55 -41.37 -2.02
CA ILE A 270 7.56 -40.65 -1.20
C ILE A 270 7.36 -39.23 -1.72
N ILE A 271 8.45 -38.54 -2.10
CA ILE A 271 8.39 -37.18 -2.67
C ILE A 271 7.69 -37.20 -4.04
N GLU A 272 8.03 -38.16 -4.90
CA GLU A 272 7.39 -38.29 -6.21
C GLU A 272 5.90 -38.64 -6.08
N ALA A 273 5.53 -39.58 -5.20
CA ALA A 273 4.13 -39.89 -4.93
C ALA A 273 3.36 -38.69 -4.36
N ALA A 274 4.01 -37.86 -3.52
CA ALA A 274 3.43 -36.63 -3.00
C ALA A 274 3.21 -35.59 -4.11
N ARG A 275 4.15 -35.47 -5.05
CA ARG A 275 4.03 -34.57 -6.20
C ARG A 275 2.91 -35.00 -7.14
N GLU A 276 2.88 -36.28 -7.52
CA GLU A 276 1.84 -36.83 -8.39
C GLU A 276 0.46 -36.65 -7.78
N TYR A 277 0.29 -36.97 -6.49
CA TYR A 277 -0.99 -36.83 -5.81
C TYR A 277 -1.47 -35.37 -5.75
N MET A 278 -0.56 -34.43 -5.46
CA MET A 278 -0.91 -33.00 -5.45
C MET A 278 -1.20 -32.47 -6.85
N PHE A 279 -0.52 -32.97 -7.88
CA PHE A 279 -0.79 -32.63 -9.27
C PHE A 279 -2.19 -33.10 -9.71
N GLU A 280 -2.55 -34.34 -9.39
CA GLU A 280 -3.89 -34.90 -9.68
C GLU A 280 -5.01 -34.12 -9.00
N LEU A 281 -4.81 -33.70 -7.74
CA LEU A 281 -5.77 -32.85 -7.02
C LEU A 281 -5.92 -31.46 -7.63
N GLN A 282 -4.84 -30.89 -8.17
CA GLN A 282 -4.87 -29.57 -8.82
C GLN A 282 -5.59 -29.64 -10.17
N THR A 283 -5.32 -30.67 -10.99
CA THR A 283 -5.99 -30.86 -12.28
C THR A 283 -7.48 -31.10 -12.10
N THR A 284 -7.88 -31.94 -11.15
CA THR A 284 -9.31 -32.17 -10.87
C THR A 284 -10.00 -30.91 -10.36
N LYS A 285 -9.36 -30.10 -9.48
CA LYS A 285 -9.92 -28.81 -9.05
C LYS A 285 -10.13 -27.85 -10.22
N THR A 286 -9.14 -27.69 -11.10
CA THR A 286 -9.21 -26.78 -12.25
C THR A 286 -10.29 -27.21 -13.24
N GLU A 287 -10.44 -28.51 -13.47
CA GLU A 287 -11.51 -29.07 -14.32
C GLU A 287 -12.90 -28.83 -13.72
N THR A 288 -13.08 -29.03 -12.40
CA THR A 288 -14.36 -28.73 -11.73
C THR A 288 -14.70 -27.24 -11.73
N GLU A 289 -13.73 -26.35 -11.52
CA GLU A 289 -13.96 -24.90 -11.54
C GLU A 289 -14.32 -24.39 -12.94
N GLN A 290 -13.73 -24.98 -13.99
CA GLN A 290 -14.08 -24.69 -15.38
C GLN A 290 -15.52 -25.13 -15.70
N LEU A 291 -15.89 -26.36 -15.34
CA LEU A 291 -17.26 -26.87 -15.53
C LEU A 291 -18.30 -26.04 -14.78
N GLU A 292 -18.02 -25.62 -13.53
CA GLU A 292 -18.92 -24.72 -12.80
C GLU A 292 -19.04 -23.33 -13.42
N SER A 293 -17.97 -22.83 -14.05
CA SER A 293 -17.99 -21.53 -14.73
C SER A 293 -18.79 -21.58 -16.02
N GLU A 294 -18.69 -22.68 -16.77
CA GLU A 294 -19.46 -22.96 -17.99
C GLU A 294 -20.95 -23.16 -17.65
N GLU A 295 -21.28 -23.90 -16.59
CA GLU A 295 -22.67 -24.06 -16.12
C GLU A 295 -23.29 -22.73 -15.67
N LYS A 296 -22.52 -21.85 -15.01
CA LYS A 296 -22.98 -20.51 -14.61
C LYS A 296 -23.15 -19.56 -15.82
N GLU A 297 -22.43 -19.77 -16.91
CA GLU A 297 -22.62 -19.05 -18.17
C GLU A 297 -23.85 -19.58 -18.94
N GLU A 298 -24.03 -20.90 -19.02
CA GLU A 298 -25.21 -21.52 -19.60
C GLU A 298 -26.50 -21.15 -18.85
N GLU A 299 -26.48 -21.11 -17.50
CA GLU A 299 -27.64 -20.66 -16.71
C GLU A 299 -27.98 -19.17 -16.95
N LYS A 300 -26.98 -18.32 -17.23
CA LYS A 300 -27.20 -16.92 -17.60
C LYS A 300 -27.79 -16.80 -19.00
N GLU A 301 -27.32 -17.58 -19.98
CA GLU A 301 -27.89 -17.61 -21.32
C GLU A 301 -29.34 -18.14 -21.33
N VAL A 302 -29.64 -19.18 -20.54
CA VAL A 302 -30.99 -19.74 -20.40
C VAL A 302 -31.95 -18.75 -19.70
N ARG A 303 -31.46 -17.92 -18.77
CA ARG A 303 -32.25 -16.85 -18.13
C ARG A 303 -32.55 -15.68 -19.08
N VAL A 304 -31.67 -15.39 -20.04
CA VAL A 304 -31.89 -14.37 -21.08
C VAL A 304 -32.83 -14.87 -22.19
N ALA A 305 -32.89 -16.18 -22.44
CA ALA A 305 -33.70 -16.78 -23.50
C ALA A 305 -35.20 -16.99 -23.17
N LYS A 306 -35.65 -16.76 -21.93
CA LYS A 306 -37.09 -16.75 -21.61
C LYS A 306 -37.74 -15.41 -21.98
N PRO A 307 -38.70 -15.36 -22.92
CA PRO A 307 -39.36 -14.10 -23.25
C PRO A 307 -40.22 -13.63 -22.06
N ARG A 308 -39.90 -12.45 -21.52
CA ARG A 308 -40.79 -11.73 -20.61
C ARG A 308 -42.07 -11.37 -21.38
N LYS A 309 -43.21 -11.93 -20.99
CA LYS A 309 -44.51 -11.35 -21.35
C LYS A 309 -44.58 -9.96 -20.72
N ALA A 310 -44.86 -8.97 -21.55
CA ALA A 310 -44.99 -7.58 -21.15
C ALA A 310 -46.17 -7.40 -20.17
N ALA A 311 -45.87 -6.88 -18.98
CA ALA A 311 -46.77 -6.06 -18.20
C ALA A 311 -45.94 -5.18 -17.24
N ASP A 312 -46.20 -3.89 -17.36
CA ASP A 312 -46.06 -2.81 -16.38
C ASP A 312 -44.70 -2.09 -16.21
N LEU A 313 -44.61 -0.99 -16.98
CA LEU A 313 -43.97 0.29 -16.64
C LEU A 313 -44.72 1.02 -15.50
N PHE A 314 -44.08 2.07 -14.95
CA PHE A 314 -44.55 3.13 -14.02
C PHE A 314 -44.31 2.85 -12.52
N VAL A 315 -43.85 3.74 -11.63
CA VAL A 315 -43.35 5.14 -11.54
C VAL A 315 -42.38 5.12 -10.31
N ASP A 316 -41.39 5.99 -10.04
CA ASP A 316 -41.53 7.37 -9.54
C ASP A 316 -40.15 8.02 -9.35
N ASN A 317 -40.08 9.29 -9.74
CA ASN A 317 -39.15 10.30 -9.23
C ASN A 317 -39.52 10.62 -7.77
N VAL A 318 -38.56 11.10 -6.98
CA VAL A 318 -38.55 12.46 -6.37
C VAL A 318 -37.22 12.65 -5.61
N GLU A 319 -36.73 13.88 -5.72
CA GLU A 319 -35.48 14.49 -5.25
C GLU A 319 -35.36 14.59 -3.72
N ASP A 320 -34.13 14.61 -3.22
CA ASP A 320 -33.76 15.16 -1.91
C ASP A 320 -32.94 16.45 -2.15
N GLU A 321 -33.48 17.60 -1.75
CA GLU A 321 -32.74 18.83 -1.50
C GLU A 321 -33.09 19.35 -0.08
N ASP A 322 -32.02 19.41 0.73
CA ASP A 322 -31.57 20.51 1.59
C ASP A 322 -32.37 21.01 2.82
N GLU A 323 -31.62 20.90 3.94
CA GLU A 323 -31.27 21.91 4.94
C GLU A 323 -32.33 22.62 5.83
N ASP A 324 -32.10 22.40 7.13
CA ASP A 324 -31.90 23.39 8.20
C ASP A 324 -33.05 24.05 9.00
N GLU A 325 -32.85 23.88 10.32
CA GLU A 325 -33.00 24.81 11.46
C GLU A 325 -34.25 25.71 11.59
N GLU A 326 -35.03 25.52 12.66
CA GLU A 326 -34.89 26.28 13.92
C GLU A 326 -36.10 26.09 14.87
N LYS A 327 -35.78 25.74 16.13
CA LYS A 327 -36.31 26.32 17.40
C LYS A 327 -37.72 26.94 17.39
N LYS A 328 -38.63 26.47 18.26
CA LYS A 328 -38.74 26.84 19.69
C LYS A 328 -40.01 26.28 20.34
N GLU A 329 -39.87 26.03 21.64
CA GLU A 329 -40.84 25.64 22.68
C GLU A 329 -42.16 26.44 22.57
N LYS A 330 -43.35 25.82 22.69
CA LYS A 330 -43.98 25.25 23.91
C LYS A 330 -43.99 26.18 25.13
N GLU A 331 -45.20 26.29 25.69
CA GLU A 331 -45.48 26.74 27.05
C GLU A 331 -44.64 26.03 28.12
#